data_AF-A0A928L6U8-F1
#
_entry.id   AF-A0A928L6U8-F1
#
_cell.length_a   1.000
_cell.length_b   1.000
_cell.length_c   1.000
_cell.angle_alpha   90.00
_cell.angle_beta   90.00
_cell.angle_gamma   90.00
#
_symmetry.space_group_name_H-M   'P 1'
#
loop_
_entity.id
_entity.type
_entity.pdbx_description
1 polymer ?
#
loop_
_entity_poly.entity_id
_entity_poly.type
_entity_poly.pdbx_seq_one_letter_code
_entity_poly.pdbx_strand_id
1 'polypeptide(L)'
;MRIIRKNVIPLAVVLVMAIVSVCSGLWGFFGRVYAADDYRTWRQMDPRWGNVSMNGTTVSRSGCLITSLSIMTMHSGSLDERALKNLGISSADEFNPGVLANAYSARGGFTYGGGIASWGTIGQIIPNITFIRDSGLKGYTKSEIAGEIKEMLDDGYHVILNANGHHWVYIEGVVGEDIYMIDPASDTRLLYDYYNIYGGNEYWALRCANPPHINVEAKPAEYYCKSQKTAVYAEKNVDSEKLAVLDEGTVINVVRDDDLSFGRVVHIKSDGSSEDIGWVRLEDIEETTESVSHVVGDLNNDSLTDMYDLSLLSEYLRARDILPEWASVFRKCELDASDINSDGAVDNQDLLMILETLCE
;
A
#
# COMPACT_ATOMS: atom_id res chain seq x y z
N MET A 1 76.12 10.04 -11.59
CA MET A 1 75.85 9.16 -10.43
C MET A 1 74.79 9.84 -9.56
N ARG A 2 73.80 9.05 -9.11
CA ARG A 2 72.49 9.44 -8.54
C ARG A 2 72.52 10.55 -7.47
N ILE A 3 71.56 11.48 -7.57
CA ILE A 3 71.01 12.18 -6.38
C ILE A 3 69.55 11.79 -6.27
N ILE A 4 69.27 11.02 -5.22
CA ILE A 4 67.97 10.48 -4.82
C ILE A 4 67.13 11.64 -4.26
N ARG A 5 66.02 12.00 -4.92
CA ARG A 5 64.97 12.82 -4.29
C ARG A 5 64.15 11.90 -3.39
N LYS A 6 64.27 12.13 -2.08
CA LYS A 6 63.45 11.48 -1.04
C LYS A 6 62.01 11.96 -1.19
N ASN A 7 61.08 11.02 -1.35
CA ASN A 7 59.63 11.26 -1.30
C ASN A 7 59.25 11.66 0.12
N VAL A 8 58.96 12.94 0.33
CA VAL A 8 58.28 13.42 1.53
C VAL A 8 56.78 13.23 1.27
N ILE A 9 56.24 12.07 1.67
CA ILE A 9 54.80 11.90 1.80
C ILE A 9 54.40 12.77 3.00
N PRO A 10 53.51 13.77 2.84
CA PRO A 10 53.14 14.62 3.95
C PRO A 10 52.41 13.79 5.00
N LEU A 11 52.88 13.88 6.24
CA LEU A 11 52.39 13.21 7.45
C LEU A 11 50.85 13.26 7.62
N ALA A 12 50.20 14.27 7.00
CA ALA A 12 48.75 14.42 6.93
C ALA A 12 48.03 13.25 6.23
N VAL A 13 48.61 12.66 5.18
CA VAL A 13 47.98 11.56 4.42
C VAL A 13 47.99 10.24 5.20
N VAL A 14 49.04 10.01 5.98
CA VAL A 14 49.14 8.84 6.87
C VAL A 14 48.16 8.97 8.05
N LEU A 15 47.97 10.19 8.57
CA LEU A 15 47.02 10.45 9.66
C LEU A 15 45.56 10.27 9.21
N VAL A 16 45.21 10.70 7.99
CA VAL A 16 43.86 10.51 7.42
C VAL A 16 43.57 9.03 7.19
N MET A 17 44.53 8.24 6.70
CA MET A 17 44.33 6.80 6.52
C MET A 17 44.21 6.04 7.86
N ALA A 18 44.88 6.49 8.92
CA ALA A 18 44.70 5.91 10.25
C ALA A 18 43.31 6.21 10.85
N ILE A 19 42.76 7.41 10.62
CA ILE A 19 41.41 7.78 11.07
C ILE A 19 40.34 7.00 10.31
N VAL A 20 40.49 6.81 8.99
CA VAL A 20 39.56 6.01 8.18
C VAL A 20 39.56 4.54 8.62
N SER A 21 40.70 4.00 9.06
CA SER A 21 40.81 2.62 9.57
C SER A 21 40.17 2.43 10.96
N VAL A 22 40.24 3.44 11.83
CA VAL A 22 39.52 3.43 13.13
C VAL A 22 38.01 3.63 12.95
N CYS A 23 37.59 4.43 11.95
CA CYS A 23 36.17 4.58 11.61
C CYS A 23 35.56 3.35 10.93
N SER A 24 36.34 2.58 10.17
CA SER A 24 35.86 1.31 9.59
C SER A 24 35.80 0.18 10.62
N GLY A 25 36.58 0.25 11.71
CA GLY A 25 36.41 -0.62 12.89
C GLY A 25 35.17 -0.29 13.73
N LEU A 26 34.62 0.93 13.62
CA LEU A 26 33.38 1.34 14.28
C LEU A 26 32.11 0.92 13.52
N TRP A 27 32.22 0.56 12.23
CA TRP A 27 31.11 -0.03 11.47
C TRP A 27 30.81 -1.50 11.83
N GLY A 28 31.72 -2.18 12.54
CA GLY A 28 31.47 -3.50 13.12
C GLY A 28 30.70 -3.48 14.45
N PHE A 29 30.39 -2.29 14.99
CA PHE A 29 29.69 -2.10 16.27
C PHE A 29 28.32 -1.41 16.15
N PHE A 30 27.94 -0.95 14.97
CA PHE A 30 26.54 -0.71 14.66
C PHE A 30 25.93 -2.05 14.30
N GLY A 31 25.03 -2.53 15.17
CA GLY A 31 24.37 -3.80 15.01
C GLY A 31 23.84 -3.99 13.60
N ARG A 32 23.73 -5.26 13.18
CA ARG A 32 22.86 -5.61 12.06
C ARG A 32 21.54 -4.87 12.29
N VAL A 33 21.28 -3.86 11.47
CA VAL A 33 19.92 -3.33 11.31
C VAL A 33 19.20 -4.47 10.59
N TYR A 34 18.65 -5.40 11.36
CA TYR A 34 17.52 -6.16 10.87
C TYR A 34 16.45 -5.10 10.62
N ALA A 35 16.07 -4.91 9.36
CA ALA A 35 14.77 -4.30 9.09
C ALA A 35 13.77 -5.07 9.96
N ALA A 36 12.96 -4.37 10.76
CA ALA A 36 11.88 -5.00 11.49
C ALA A 36 11.10 -5.87 10.50
N ASP A 37 10.92 -7.14 10.80
CA ASP A 37 10.28 -8.10 9.90
C ASP A 37 8.87 -7.60 9.56
N ASP A 38 8.53 -7.53 8.28
CA ASP A 38 7.22 -7.02 7.87
C ASP A 38 6.15 -8.05 8.22
N TYR A 39 5.41 -7.76 9.30
CA TYR A 39 4.37 -8.64 9.81
C TYR A 39 3.28 -8.94 8.78
N ARG A 40 3.12 -8.12 7.72
CA ARG A 40 2.17 -8.38 6.63
C ARG A 40 2.52 -9.64 5.83
N THR A 41 3.77 -10.07 5.90
CA THR A 41 4.28 -11.27 5.22
C THR A 41 4.22 -12.53 6.10
N TRP A 42 3.76 -12.43 7.35
CA TRP A 42 3.69 -13.57 8.25
C TRP A 42 2.66 -14.59 7.78
N ARG A 43 3.11 -15.83 7.58
CA ARG A 43 2.27 -16.96 7.18
C ARG A 43 2.24 -18.02 8.27
N GLN A 44 1.11 -18.70 8.47
CA GLN A 44 1.03 -19.75 9.50
C GLN A 44 2.00 -20.92 9.21
N MET A 45 2.28 -21.17 7.93
CA MET A 45 3.16 -22.23 7.45
C MET A 45 4.65 -21.83 7.45
N ASP A 46 5.00 -20.62 7.86
CA ASP A 46 6.40 -20.18 7.92
C ASP A 46 7.23 -21.14 8.79
N PRO A 47 8.36 -21.67 8.29
CA PRO A 47 9.16 -22.65 9.02
C PRO A 47 9.74 -22.14 10.34
N ARG A 48 9.83 -20.82 10.54
CA ARG A 48 10.33 -20.20 11.78
C ARG A 48 9.45 -20.57 12.99
N TRP A 49 8.14 -20.73 12.80
CA TRP A 49 7.20 -21.06 13.87
C TRP A 49 6.23 -22.19 13.55
N GLY A 50 6.19 -22.69 12.30
CA GLY A 50 5.18 -23.65 11.86
C GLY A 50 5.13 -24.94 12.68
N ASN A 51 6.23 -25.33 13.33
CA ASN A 51 6.31 -26.51 14.20
C ASN A 51 5.94 -26.26 15.67
N VAL A 52 5.65 -25.02 16.06
CA VAL A 52 5.24 -24.69 17.44
C VAL A 52 3.90 -25.35 17.74
N SER A 53 3.84 -26.04 18.90
CA SER A 53 2.68 -26.85 19.28
C SER A 53 1.52 -25.99 19.79
N MET A 54 0.30 -26.34 19.36
CA MET A 54 -0.97 -25.77 19.79
C MET A 54 -1.90 -26.88 20.30
N ASN A 55 -1.45 -27.69 21.27
CA ASN A 55 -2.25 -28.76 21.89
C ASN A 55 -2.93 -29.73 20.90
N GLY A 56 -2.17 -30.73 20.42
CA GLY A 56 -2.67 -31.74 19.45
C GLY A 56 -2.54 -31.32 17.98
N THR A 57 -2.07 -30.10 17.71
CA THR A 57 -1.72 -29.59 16.37
C THR A 57 -0.51 -28.64 16.45
N THR A 58 -0.20 -27.95 15.36
CA THR A 58 0.86 -26.94 15.26
C THR A 58 0.37 -25.68 14.58
N VAL A 59 1.16 -24.59 14.67
CA VAL A 59 0.86 -23.33 13.96
C VAL A 59 0.68 -23.54 12.46
N SER A 60 1.51 -24.36 11.81
CA SER A 60 1.36 -24.62 10.38
C SER A 60 0.05 -25.31 10.01
N ARG A 61 -0.48 -26.18 10.87
CA ARG A 61 -1.66 -27.00 10.61
C ARG A 61 -2.97 -26.32 10.97
N SER A 62 -2.98 -25.46 11.98
CA SER A 62 -4.23 -24.89 12.53
C SER A 62 -4.06 -23.47 13.09
N GLY A 63 -3.00 -22.77 12.71
CA GLY A 63 -2.58 -21.50 13.32
C GLY A 63 -3.05 -20.24 12.61
N CYS A 64 -4.06 -20.28 11.72
CA CYS A 64 -4.58 -19.09 11.05
C CYS A 64 -4.95 -18.00 12.06
N LEU A 65 -5.74 -18.35 13.07
CA LEU A 65 -6.19 -17.41 14.09
C LEU A 65 -5.05 -16.87 14.98
N ILE A 66 -4.11 -17.71 15.42
CA ILE A 66 -2.99 -17.23 16.25
C ILE A 66 -2.04 -16.34 15.44
N THR A 67 -1.89 -16.62 14.13
CA THR A 67 -1.11 -15.79 13.21
C THR A 67 -1.80 -14.44 12.99
N SER A 68 -3.11 -14.43 12.74
CA SER A 68 -3.92 -13.19 12.61
C SER A 68 -3.91 -12.34 13.88
N LEU A 69 -3.98 -12.96 15.07
CA LEU A 69 -3.82 -12.25 16.36
C LEU A 69 -2.42 -11.63 16.50
N SER A 70 -1.38 -12.29 15.99
CA SER A 70 0.00 -11.78 16.02
C SER A 70 0.18 -10.60 15.07
N ILE A 71 -0.38 -10.68 13.87
CA ILE A 71 -0.42 -9.57 12.90
C ILE A 71 -1.12 -8.36 13.53
N MET A 72 -2.32 -8.54 14.08
CA MET A 72 -3.08 -7.49 14.76
C MET A 72 -2.29 -6.87 15.92
N THR A 73 -1.58 -7.69 16.71
CA THR A 73 -0.75 -7.24 17.82
C THR A 73 0.35 -6.27 17.36
N MET A 74 1.06 -6.62 16.29
CA MET A 74 2.11 -5.77 15.71
C MET A 74 1.51 -4.51 15.09
N HIS A 75 0.46 -4.68 14.28
CA HIS A 75 -0.19 -3.60 13.58
C HIS A 75 -0.74 -2.53 14.54
N SER A 76 -1.32 -2.93 15.66
CA SER A 76 -1.85 -2.01 16.67
C SER A 76 -0.78 -1.42 17.60
N GLY A 77 0.48 -1.85 17.52
CA GLY A 77 1.54 -1.42 18.43
C GLY A 77 1.28 -1.80 19.90
N SER A 78 0.62 -2.94 20.16
CA SER A 78 0.14 -3.30 21.50
C SER A 78 1.21 -3.87 22.44
N LEU A 79 2.45 -4.05 21.96
CA LEU A 79 3.57 -4.61 22.74
C LEU A 79 4.21 -3.56 23.65
N ASP A 80 3.70 -3.45 24.87
CA ASP A 80 4.34 -2.70 25.95
C ASP A 80 5.28 -3.59 26.80
N GLU A 81 5.96 -3.00 27.78
CA GLU A 81 6.89 -3.71 28.66
C GLU A 81 6.24 -4.91 29.39
N ARG A 82 4.95 -4.80 29.72
CA ARG A 82 4.20 -5.88 30.40
C ARG A 82 3.96 -7.04 29.44
N ALA A 83 3.59 -6.75 28.19
CA ALA A 83 3.43 -7.73 27.14
C ALA A 83 4.75 -8.47 26.89
N LEU A 84 5.86 -7.74 26.72
CA LEU A 84 7.19 -8.34 26.50
C LEU A 84 7.56 -9.33 27.62
N LYS A 85 7.36 -8.92 28.88
CA LYS A 85 7.59 -9.79 30.04
C LYS A 85 6.69 -11.04 30.04
N ASN A 86 5.41 -10.89 29.70
CA ASN A 86 4.46 -11.99 29.67
C ASN A 86 4.70 -13.00 28.54
N LEU A 87 5.31 -12.52 27.45
CA LEU A 87 5.73 -13.28 26.27
C LEU A 87 7.12 -13.92 26.46
N GLY A 88 7.94 -13.40 27.38
CA GLY A 88 9.29 -13.88 27.64
C GLY A 88 10.32 -13.42 26.60
N ILE A 89 10.09 -12.26 26.00
CA ILE A 89 10.96 -11.66 24.97
C ILE A 89 11.50 -10.30 25.44
N SER A 90 12.61 -9.84 24.86
CA SER A 90 13.27 -8.59 25.29
C SER A 90 12.92 -7.38 24.42
N SER A 91 12.46 -7.58 23.19
CA SER A 91 12.03 -6.52 22.29
C SER A 91 10.85 -6.95 21.42
N ALA A 92 10.16 -5.98 20.82
CA ALA A 92 9.09 -6.24 19.86
C ALA A 92 9.58 -6.98 18.60
N ASP A 93 10.85 -6.82 18.22
CA ASP A 93 11.45 -7.48 17.05
C ASP A 93 11.56 -9.01 17.21
N GLU A 94 11.51 -9.51 18.45
CA GLU A 94 11.48 -10.95 18.74
C GLU A 94 10.07 -11.54 18.60
N PHE A 95 9.02 -10.70 18.58
CA PHE A 95 7.64 -11.17 18.51
C PHE A 95 7.32 -11.77 17.15
N ASN A 96 6.62 -12.91 17.17
CA ASN A 96 6.13 -13.62 15.99
C ASN A 96 5.01 -14.60 16.39
N PRO A 97 4.31 -15.24 15.44
CA PRO A 97 3.23 -16.18 15.75
C PRO A 97 3.62 -17.34 16.67
N GLY A 98 4.86 -17.83 16.57
CA GLY A 98 5.37 -18.89 17.45
C GLY A 98 5.53 -18.43 18.89
N VAL A 99 5.99 -17.20 19.11
CA VAL A 99 6.09 -16.60 20.46
C VAL A 99 4.70 -16.47 21.09
N LEU A 100 3.72 -15.96 20.35
CA LEU A 100 2.34 -15.86 20.85
C LEU A 100 1.76 -17.25 21.15
N ALA A 101 1.96 -18.22 20.25
CA ALA A 101 1.49 -19.59 20.45
C ALA A 101 2.11 -20.25 21.70
N ASN A 102 3.41 -20.07 21.95
CA ASN A 102 4.04 -20.56 23.17
C ASN A 102 3.45 -19.92 24.44
N ALA A 103 3.19 -18.60 24.41
CA ALA A 103 2.59 -17.89 25.53
C ALA A 103 1.15 -18.36 25.82
N TYR A 104 0.38 -18.70 24.78
CA TYR A 104 -0.92 -19.36 24.91
C TYR A 104 -0.78 -20.77 25.50
N SER A 105 0.10 -21.60 24.96
CA SER A 105 0.34 -22.96 25.43
C SER A 105 0.74 -23.00 26.91
N ALA A 106 1.60 -22.08 27.36
CA ALA A 106 2.02 -21.95 28.76
C ALA A 106 0.86 -21.62 29.73
N ARG A 107 -0.28 -21.14 29.22
CA ARG A 107 -1.47 -20.77 29.98
C ARG A 107 -2.63 -21.75 29.78
N GLY A 108 -2.40 -22.87 29.10
CA GLY A 108 -3.47 -23.79 28.71
C GLY A 108 -4.49 -23.13 27.76
N GLY A 109 -4.05 -22.14 26.98
CA GLY A 109 -4.89 -21.30 26.13
C GLY A 109 -5.43 -21.98 24.88
N PHE A 110 -5.14 -23.27 24.68
CA PHE A 110 -5.62 -24.06 23.55
C PHE A 110 -6.47 -25.26 23.98
N THR A 111 -7.61 -25.45 23.32
CA THR A 111 -8.35 -26.72 23.32
C THR A 111 -7.60 -27.78 22.51
N TYR A 112 -8.00 -29.05 22.65
CA TYR A 112 -7.46 -30.11 21.81
C TYR A 112 -7.80 -29.83 20.34
N GLY A 113 -6.79 -29.80 19.48
CA GLY A 113 -6.91 -29.39 18.07
C GLY A 113 -6.55 -27.92 17.80
N GLY A 114 -6.08 -27.18 18.81
CA GLY A 114 -5.51 -25.85 18.63
C GLY A 114 -6.49 -24.69 18.60
N GLY A 115 -7.76 -24.91 18.93
CA GLY A 115 -8.72 -23.82 19.12
C GLY A 115 -8.40 -22.98 20.36
N ILE A 116 -8.75 -21.70 20.36
CA ILE A 116 -8.53 -20.83 21.51
C ILE A 116 -9.51 -21.19 22.64
N ALA A 117 -8.99 -21.56 23.81
CA ALA A 117 -9.81 -22.05 24.93
C ALA A 117 -10.56 -20.95 25.69
N SER A 118 -10.08 -19.71 25.62
CA SER A 118 -10.72 -18.57 26.28
C SER A 118 -10.34 -17.25 25.59
N TRP A 119 -11.36 -16.43 25.32
CA TRP A 119 -11.20 -15.09 24.76
C TRP A 119 -10.33 -14.17 25.62
N GLY A 120 -10.34 -14.36 26.95
CA GLY A 120 -9.56 -13.52 27.88
C GLY A 120 -8.05 -13.80 27.88
N THR A 121 -7.60 -14.90 27.27
CA THR A 121 -6.18 -15.29 27.27
C THR A 121 -5.30 -14.23 26.61
N ILE A 122 -5.76 -13.60 25.53
CA ILE A 122 -4.96 -12.58 24.84
C ILE A 122 -4.68 -11.38 25.74
N GLY A 123 -5.67 -10.90 26.50
CA GLY A 123 -5.50 -9.77 27.42
C GLY A 123 -4.65 -10.10 28.65
N GLN A 124 -4.54 -11.38 29.01
CA GLN A 124 -3.59 -11.82 30.05
C GLN A 124 -2.14 -11.80 29.53
N ILE A 125 -1.93 -12.09 28.25
CA ILE A 125 -0.61 -12.09 27.62
C ILE A 125 -0.21 -10.67 27.25
N ILE A 126 -1.08 -9.93 26.57
CA ILE A 126 -0.87 -8.58 26.04
C ILE A 126 -1.95 -7.66 26.63
N PRO A 127 -1.67 -7.00 27.77
CA PRO A 127 -2.70 -6.28 28.54
C PRO A 127 -3.42 -5.14 27.83
N ASN A 128 -2.84 -4.62 26.74
CA ASN A 128 -3.48 -3.58 25.93
C ASN A 128 -4.50 -4.14 24.92
N ILE A 129 -4.64 -5.47 24.82
CA ILE A 129 -5.64 -6.11 23.97
C ILE A 129 -6.83 -6.55 24.81
N THR A 130 -8.01 -6.07 24.44
CA THR A 130 -9.28 -6.45 25.06
C THR A 130 -10.19 -7.08 24.01
N PHE A 131 -10.63 -8.31 24.27
CA PHE A 131 -11.66 -8.95 23.46
C PHE A 131 -13.01 -8.28 23.70
N ILE A 132 -13.70 -7.88 22.63
CA ILE A 132 -14.98 -7.17 22.74
C ILE A 132 -16.13 -8.09 22.42
N ARG A 133 -16.08 -8.78 21.28
CA ARG A 133 -17.18 -9.66 20.87
C ARG A 133 -16.75 -10.71 19.85
N ASP A 134 -17.52 -11.80 19.89
CA ASP A 134 -17.62 -12.85 18.89
C ASP A 134 -19.01 -12.73 18.25
N SER A 135 -19.09 -12.53 16.93
CA SER A 135 -20.38 -12.33 16.26
C SER A 135 -20.35 -12.70 14.78
N GLY A 136 -21.50 -12.68 14.13
CA GLY A 136 -21.61 -12.85 12.68
C GLY A 136 -21.91 -11.53 11.97
N LEU A 137 -21.37 -11.35 10.77
CA LEU A 137 -21.74 -10.24 9.88
C LEU A 137 -23.25 -10.25 9.59
N LYS A 138 -23.84 -9.07 9.45
CA LYS A 138 -25.26 -8.89 9.16
C LYS A 138 -25.52 -8.55 7.69
N GLY A 139 -24.59 -7.83 7.05
CA GLY A 139 -24.69 -7.47 5.63
C GLY A 139 -24.67 -8.71 4.72
N TYR A 140 -25.37 -8.65 3.59
CA TYR A 140 -25.40 -9.74 2.60
C TYR A 140 -24.78 -9.34 1.26
N THR A 141 -24.68 -8.04 0.98
CA THR A 141 -24.00 -7.49 -0.19
C THR A 141 -22.58 -7.01 0.17
N LYS A 142 -21.71 -6.87 -0.84
CA LYS A 142 -20.35 -6.33 -0.65
C LYS A 142 -20.37 -4.97 0.04
N SER A 143 -21.22 -4.06 -0.45
CA SER A 143 -21.40 -2.72 0.10
C SER A 143 -21.82 -2.72 1.57
N GLU A 144 -22.82 -3.53 1.93
CA GLU A 144 -23.27 -3.64 3.33
C GLU A 144 -22.19 -4.22 4.25
N ILE A 145 -21.47 -5.25 3.79
CA ILE A 145 -20.39 -5.88 4.57
C ILE A 145 -19.22 -4.91 4.73
N ALA A 146 -18.81 -4.21 3.68
CA ALA A 146 -17.77 -3.21 3.73
C ALA A 146 -18.14 -2.06 4.67
N GLY A 147 -19.39 -1.57 4.59
CA GLY A 147 -19.93 -0.55 5.50
C GLY A 147 -19.95 -1.00 6.96
N GLU A 148 -20.43 -2.22 7.25
CA GLU A 148 -20.45 -2.79 8.60
C GLU A 148 -19.03 -2.93 9.18
N ILE A 149 -18.09 -3.44 8.39
CA ILE A 149 -16.69 -3.56 8.83
C ILE A 149 -16.07 -2.19 9.03
N LYS A 150 -16.30 -1.25 8.10
CA LYS A 150 -15.79 0.11 8.22
C LYS A 150 -16.27 0.80 9.49
N GLU A 151 -17.55 0.68 9.84
CA GLU A 151 -18.09 1.22 11.10
C GLU A 151 -17.34 0.65 12.31
N MET A 152 -17.03 -0.65 12.31
CA MET A 152 -16.23 -1.26 13.38
C MET A 152 -14.81 -0.69 13.46
N LEU A 153 -14.14 -0.52 12.32
CA LEU A 153 -12.78 0.01 12.27
C LEU A 153 -12.75 1.48 12.72
N ASP A 154 -13.71 2.29 12.28
CA ASP A 154 -13.85 3.71 12.64
C ASP A 154 -14.13 3.89 14.15
N ASP A 155 -14.84 2.94 14.77
CA ASP A 155 -15.06 2.85 16.23
C ASP A 155 -13.81 2.40 17.02
N GLY A 156 -12.70 2.14 16.33
CA GLY A 156 -11.43 1.70 16.89
C GLY A 156 -11.35 0.21 17.20
N TYR A 157 -12.23 -0.61 16.63
CA TYR A 157 -12.15 -2.07 16.76
C TYR A 157 -11.27 -2.67 15.68
N HIS A 158 -10.33 -3.53 16.07
CA HIS A 158 -9.67 -4.46 15.16
C HIS A 158 -10.58 -5.64 14.88
N VAL A 159 -10.61 -6.09 13.62
CA VAL A 159 -11.47 -7.19 13.16
C VAL A 159 -10.62 -8.35 12.65
N ILE A 160 -10.87 -9.56 13.15
CA ILE A 160 -10.38 -10.82 12.57
C ILE A 160 -11.59 -11.58 12.06
N LEU A 161 -11.63 -11.86 10.76
CA LEU A 161 -12.78 -12.44 10.07
C LEU A 161 -12.55 -13.93 9.79
N ASN A 162 -13.55 -14.76 10.07
CA ASN A 162 -13.62 -16.14 9.62
C ASN A 162 -14.15 -16.18 8.18
N ALA A 163 -13.23 -16.27 7.21
CA ALA A 163 -13.53 -16.05 5.79
C ALA A 163 -14.34 -17.18 5.14
N ASN A 164 -14.23 -18.41 5.63
CA ASN A 164 -14.86 -19.59 5.01
C ASN A 164 -15.30 -20.67 6.02
N GLY A 165 -15.56 -20.25 7.27
CA GLY A 165 -15.98 -21.12 8.38
C GLY A 165 -14.85 -21.87 9.09
N HIS A 166 -13.62 -21.85 8.56
CA HIS A 166 -12.46 -22.51 9.17
C HIS A 166 -11.15 -21.71 9.07
N HIS A 167 -11.10 -20.67 8.26
CA HIS A 167 -9.91 -19.85 8.04
C HIS A 167 -10.11 -18.43 8.55
N TRP A 168 -9.13 -17.94 9.31
CA TRP A 168 -9.19 -16.65 10.00
C TRP A 168 -8.16 -15.68 9.43
N VAL A 169 -8.62 -14.51 8.98
CA VAL A 169 -7.79 -13.45 8.40
C VAL A 169 -7.92 -12.16 9.22
N TYR A 170 -6.85 -11.38 9.31
CA TYR A 170 -6.92 -10.06 9.93
C TYR A 170 -7.38 -9.02 8.90
N ILE A 171 -8.36 -8.20 9.24
CA ILE A 171 -8.81 -7.10 8.38
C ILE A 171 -7.98 -5.86 8.70
N GLU A 172 -7.23 -5.38 7.71
CA GLU A 172 -6.36 -4.22 7.85
C GLU A 172 -7.14 -2.91 7.66
N GLY A 173 -8.10 -2.89 6.76
CA GLY A 173 -8.83 -1.66 6.42
C GLY A 173 -9.96 -1.85 5.40
N VAL A 174 -10.72 -0.79 5.19
CA VAL A 174 -11.75 -0.69 4.15
C VAL A 174 -11.59 0.64 3.40
N VAL A 175 -11.54 0.60 2.08
CA VAL A 175 -11.52 1.77 1.19
C VAL A 175 -12.63 1.62 0.15
N GLY A 176 -13.65 2.48 0.19
CA GLY A 176 -14.85 2.27 -0.62
C GLY A 176 -15.55 0.95 -0.23
N GLU A 177 -15.74 0.06 -1.21
CA GLU A 177 -16.25 -1.31 -0.97
C GLU A 177 -15.14 -2.36 -0.87
N ASP A 178 -13.88 -1.95 -1.04
CA ASP A 178 -12.73 -2.86 -0.98
C ASP A 178 -12.31 -3.09 0.46
N ILE A 179 -12.32 -4.37 0.86
CA ILE A 179 -11.89 -4.81 2.17
C ILE A 179 -10.50 -5.43 2.05
N TYR A 180 -9.54 -4.84 2.77
CA TYR A 180 -8.15 -5.27 2.77
C TYR A 180 -7.88 -6.18 3.94
N MET A 181 -7.22 -7.29 3.67
CA MET A 181 -6.83 -8.30 4.64
C MET A 181 -5.32 -8.55 4.64
N ILE A 182 -4.83 -9.03 5.77
CA ILE A 182 -3.55 -9.72 5.87
C ILE A 182 -3.87 -11.18 6.17
N ASP A 183 -3.59 -12.05 5.20
CA ASP A 183 -3.96 -13.46 5.24
C ASP A 183 -2.76 -14.34 5.68
N PRO A 184 -2.90 -15.14 6.75
CA PRO A 184 -1.90 -16.12 7.16
C PRO A 184 -1.58 -17.22 6.12
N ALA A 185 -2.38 -17.38 5.06
CA ALA A 185 -2.25 -18.41 4.04
C ALA A 185 -1.99 -17.89 2.62
N SER A 186 -2.05 -16.58 2.38
CA SER A 186 -1.97 -15.99 1.04
C SER A 186 -1.34 -14.59 1.07
N ASP A 187 -0.75 -14.17 -0.05
CA ASP A 187 -0.30 -12.79 -0.25
C ASP A 187 -1.42 -11.88 -0.81
N THR A 188 -2.60 -12.45 -1.07
CA THR A 188 -3.75 -11.70 -1.60
C THR A 188 -4.23 -10.69 -0.56
N ARG A 189 -4.35 -9.42 -0.96
CA ARG A 189 -4.74 -8.33 -0.05
C ARG A 189 -6.24 -8.01 -0.08
N LEU A 190 -6.90 -8.11 -1.23
CA LEU A 190 -8.33 -7.85 -1.32
C LEU A 190 -9.10 -9.10 -0.92
N LEU A 191 -9.99 -8.95 0.06
CA LEU A 191 -10.76 -10.05 0.62
C LEU A 191 -11.57 -10.78 -0.45
N TYR A 192 -12.23 -10.02 -1.34
CA TYR A 192 -13.08 -10.55 -2.39
C TYR A 192 -12.34 -11.09 -3.62
N ASP A 193 -11.02 -10.91 -3.71
CA ASP A 193 -10.21 -11.56 -4.75
C ASP A 193 -9.95 -13.04 -4.42
N TYR A 194 -10.11 -13.43 -3.15
CA TYR A 194 -9.82 -14.78 -2.68
C TYR A 194 -11.00 -15.47 -1.99
N TYR A 195 -11.82 -14.71 -1.25
CA TYR A 195 -12.92 -15.24 -0.45
C TYR A 195 -14.26 -14.65 -0.84
N ASN A 196 -15.28 -15.51 -0.85
CA ASN A 196 -16.66 -15.07 -0.93
C ASN A 196 -17.24 -14.95 0.48
N ILE A 197 -17.50 -13.71 0.92
CA ILE A 197 -18.03 -13.39 2.25
C ILE A 197 -19.51 -13.07 2.17
N TYR A 198 -20.27 -13.57 3.14
CA TYR A 198 -21.72 -13.39 3.23
C TYR A 198 -22.15 -13.06 4.67
N GLY A 199 -23.41 -12.67 4.82
CA GLY A 199 -24.02 -12.54 6.15
C GLY A 199 -23.93 -13.85 6.93
N GLY A 200 -23.54 -13.73 8.20
CA GLY A 200 -23.32 -14.86 9.11
C GLY A 200 -21.87 -15.33 9.21
N ASN A 201 -20.95 -14.86 8.35
CA ASN A 201 -19.52 -15.08 8.54
C ASN A 201 -19.10 -14.54 9.92
N GLU A 202 -18.49 -15.41 10.72
CA GLU A 202 -18.05 -15.10 12.09
C GLU A 202 -16.87 -14.12 12.06
N TYR A 203 -16.83 -13.21 13.03
CA TYR A 203 -15.71 -12.32 13.24
C TYR A 203 -15.46 -12.10 14.73
N TRP A 204 -14.21 -11.79 15.04
CA TRP A 204 -13.79 -11.31 16.34
C TRP A 204 -13.47 -9.82 16.27
N ALA A 205 -14.05 -9.06 17.19
CA ALA A 205 -13.71 -7.65 17.38
C ALA A 205 -12.92 -7.46 18.68
N LEU A 206 -11.81 -6.75 18.59
CA LEU A 206 -10.90 -6.49 19.71
C LEU A 206 -10.56 -4.99 19.76
N ARG A 207 -10.30 -4.46 20.97
CA ARG A 207 -9.64 -3.16 21.15
C ARG A 207 -8.19 -3.37 21.48
N CYS A 208 -7.34 -2.55 20.90
CA CYS A 208 -5.89 -2.61 21.04
C CYS A 208 -5.34 -1.23 21.45
N ALA A 209 -4.01 -1.10 21.58
CA ALA A 209 -3.37 0.15 22.01
C ALA A 209 -3.66 1.33 21.07
N ASN A 210 -3.52 1.12 19.77
CA ASN A 210 -3.86 2.08 18.72
C ASN A 210 -5.00 1.53 17.86
N PRO A 211 -5.86 2.39 17.27
CA PRO A 211 -6.90 1.95 16.34
C PRO A 211 -6.31 1.31 15.07
N PRO A 212 -7.10 0.49 14.34
CA PRO A 212 -6.69 0.00 13.03
C PRO A 212 -6.45 1.17 12.08
N HIS A 213 -5.44 1.04 11.25
CA HIS A 213 -5.13 2.01 10.21
C HIS A 213 -4.73 1.22 8.97
N ILE A 214 -5.03 1.72 7.79
CA ILE A 214 -4.55 1.10 6.57
C ILE A 214 -3.69 2.07 5.81
N ASN A 215 -2.49 1.62 5.46
CA ASN A 215 -1.68 2.29 4.48
C ASN A 215 -1.86 1.51 3.18
N VAL A 216 -2.97 1.77 2.50
CA VAL A 216 -3.09 1.39 1.09
C VAL A 216 -2.18 2.39 0.41
N GLU A 217 -1.16 1.93 -0.33
CA GLU A 217 -0.61 2.78 -1.37
C GLU A 217 -1.78 3.08 -2.30
N ALA A 218 -2.42 4.22 -2.11
CA ALA A 218 -3.57 4.59 -2.88
C ALA A 218 -3.13 4.58 -4.34
N LYS A 219 -3.86 3.82 -5.16
CA LYS A 219 -3.54 3.77 -6.59
C LYS A 219 -3.69 5.19 -7.14
N PRO A 220 -2.78 5.64 -8.00
CA PRO A 220 -2.97 6.89 -8.70
C PRO A 220 -4.30 6.84 -9.47
N ALA A 221 -5.09 7.90 -9.35
CA ALA A 221 -6.30 8.11 -10.15
C ALA A 221 -6.14 9.37 -11.00
N GLU A 222 -6.88 9.44 -12.11
CA GLU A 222 -6.86 10.58 -13.00
C GLU A 222 -7.75 11.72 -12.47
N TYR A 223 -7.23 12.94 -12.49
CA TYR A 223 -7.93 14.15 -12.09
C TYR A 223 -7.82 15.23 -13.16
N TYR A 224 -8.88 16.01 -13.33
CA TYR A 224 -8.87 17.26 -14.10
C TYR A 224 -8.52 18.45 -13.22
N CYS A 225 -7.72 19.37 -13.76
CA CYS A 225 -7.54 20.70 -13.22
C CYS A 225 -8.81 21.54 -13.45
N LYS A 226 -9.53 21.90 -12.38
CA LYS A 226 -10.73 22.76 -12.47
C LYS A 226 -10.39 24.25 -12.49
N SER A 227 -9.34 24.63 -11.78
CA SER A 227 -8.95 26.03 -11.67
C SER A 227 -8.22 26.48 -12.93
N GLN A 228 -8.49 27.71 -13.39
CA GLN A 228 -7.83 28.33 -14.55
C GLN A 228 -6.30 28.20 -14.51
N LYS A 229 -5.72 28.20 -13.31
CA LYS A 229 -4.29 27.97 -13.06
C LYS A 229 -4.13 27.10 -11.82
N THR A 230 -3.96 25.80 -12.03
CA THR A 230 -3.72 24.81 -10.96
C THR A 230 -2.21 24.68 -10.72
N ALA A 231 -1.74 24.97 -9.51
CA ALA A 231 -0.33 24.89 -9.19
C ALA A 231 0.04 23.53 -8.57
N VAL A 232 1.20 23.00 -8.96
CA VAL A 232 1.84 21.84 -8.32
C VAL A 232 3.02 22.35 -7.49
N TYR A 233 3.02 22.00 -6.21
CA TYR A 233 3.90 22.50 -5.18
C TYR A 233 4.95 21.45 -4.79
N ALA A 234 6.15 21.89 -4.40
CA ALA A 234 7.21 20.99 -3.93
C ALA A 234 6.86 20.33 -2.58
N GLU A 235 6.09 21.02 -1.73
CA GLU A 235 5.63 20.52 -0.44
C GLU A 235 4.11 20.69 -0.29
N LYS A 236 3.50 20.09 0.74
CA LYS A 236 2.08 20.27 1.13
C LYS A 236 1.80 21.68 1.68
N ASN A 237 2.21 22.71 0.96
CA ASN A 237 2.16 24.10 1.37
C ASN A 237 2.06 25.01 0.15
N VAL A 238 1.04 25.87 0.12
CA VAL A 238 0.80 26.84 -0.97
C VAL A 238 1.88 27.91 -1.11
N ASP A 239 2.65 28.13 -0.05
CA ASP A 239 3.76 29.09 -0.03
C ASP A 239 5.09 28.44 -0.47
N SER A 240 5.10 27.12 -0.71
CA SER A 240 6.29 26.42 -1.21
C SER A 240 6.53 26.67 -2.70
N GLU A 241 7.69 26.23 -3.20
CA GLU A 241 8.04 26.35 -4.61
C GLU A 241 6.98 25.71 -5.51
N LYS A 242 6.60 26.43 -6.57
CA LYS A 242 5.70 25.92 -7.61
C LYS A 242 6.53 25.22 -8.68
N LEU A 243 6.41 23.90 -8.74
CA LEU A 243 7.07 23.05 -9.72
C LEU A 243 6.44 23.20 -11.11
N ALA A 244 5.13 23.43 -11.16
CA ALA A 244 4.40 23.69 -12.40
C ALA A 244 3.11 24.48 -12.13
N VAL A 245 2.58 25.10 -13.19
CA VAL A 245 1.24 25.73 -13.20
C VAL A 245 0.52 25.26 -14.45
N LEU A 246 -0.57 24.52 -14.25
CA LEU A 246 -1.34 23.84 -15.27
C LEU A 246 -2.63 24.60 -15.60
N ASP A 247 -3.06 24.51 -16.84
CA ASP A 247 -4.30 25.11 -17.31
C ASP A 247 -5.52 24.24 -16.95
N GLU A 248 -6.69 24.87 -16.89
CA GLU A 248 -7.97 24.18 -16.73
C GLU A 248 -8.14 23.08 -17.80
N GLY A 249 -8.65 21.93 -17.40
CA GLY A 249 -8.81 20.76 -18.25
C GLY A 249 -7.58 19.86 -18.35
N THR A 250 -6.42 20.28 -17.83
CA THR A 250 -5.22 19.41 -17.78
C THR A 250 -5.48 18.19 -16.89
N VAL A 251 -5.16 17.02 -17.39
CA VAL A 251 -5.20 15.72 -16.71
C VAL A 251 -3.89 15.45 -15.99
N ILE A 252 -3.98 15.07 -14.71
CA ILE A 252 -2.86 14.63 -13.89
C ILE A 252 -3.23 13.37 -13.10
N ASN A 253 -2.22 12.58 -12.74
CA ASN A 253 -2.40 11.43 -11.85
C ASN A 253 -2.12 11.84 -10.40
N VAL A 254 -3.07 11.54 -9.51
CA VAL A 254 -2.99 11.92 -8.10
C VAL A 254 -3.23 10.71 -7.21
N VAL A 255 -2.35 10.56 -6.23
CA VAL A 255 -2.51 9.63 -5.11
C VAL A 255 -3.06 10.41 -3.92
N ARG A 256 -4.19 9.97 -3.38
CA ARG A 256 -4.76 10.53 -2.16
C ARG A 256 -4.25 9.79 -0.94
N ASP A 257 -3.73 10.55 0.01
CA ASP A 257 -3.44 10.07 1.36
C ASP A 257 -4.57 10.48 2.31
N ASP A 258 -4.38 10.30 3.63
CA ASP A 258 -5.32 10.76 4.68
C ASP A 258 -5.49 12.30 4.77
N ASP A 259 -4.71 13.07 4.01
CA ASP A 259 -4.78 14.53 3.97
C ASP A 259 -5.90 15.01 3.03
N LEU A 260 -6.88 15.71 3.59
CA LEU A 260 -8.03 16.23 2.84
C LEU A 260 -7.73 17.50 2.03
N SER A 261 -6.57 18.12 2.21
CA SER A 261 -6.22 19.40 1.57
C SER A 261 -5.34 19.22 0.33
N PHE A 262 -4.42 18.25 0.36
CA PHE A 262 -3.44 18.02 -0.70
C PHE A 262 -3.43 16.57 -1.18
N GLY A 263 -3.32 16.40 -2.50
CA GLY A 263 -3.03 15.12 -3.14
C GLY A 263 -1.61 15.09 -3.68
N ARG A 264 -1.00 13.90 -3.74
CA ARG A 264 0.34 13.71 -4.29
C ARG A 264 0.25 13.51 -5.80
N VAL A 265 0.89 14.38 -6.57
CA VAL A 265 0.99 14.25 -8.02
C VAL A 265 2.09 13.23 -8.34
N VAL A 266 1.78 12.29 -9.23
CA VAL A 266 2.72 11.24 -9.64
C VAL A 266 2.79 11.12 -11.16
N HIS A 267 3.96 10.75 -11.65
CA HIS A 267 4.17 10.36 -13.05
C HIS A 267 4.09 8.83 -13.15
N ILE A 268 3.16 8.31 -13.94
CA ILE A 268 3.07 6.88 -14.24
C ILE A 268 3.94 6.58 -15.47
N LYS A 269 4.98 5.77 -15.30
CA LYS A 269 5.90 5.37 -16.36
C LYS A 269 5.33 4.24 -17.20
N SER A 270 5.88 4.03 -18.40
CA SER A 270 5.46 2.97 -19.32
C SER A 270 5.60 1.55 -18.74
N ASP A 271 6.45 1.34 -17.74
CA ASP A 271 6.60 0.07 -17.04
C ASP A 271 5.58 -0.14 -15.89
N GLY A 272 4.67 0.81 -15.69
CA GLY A 272 3.67 0.81 -14.63
C GLY A 272 4.16 1.29 -13.27
N SER A 273 5.45 1.62 -13.14
CA SER A 273 5.97 2.27 -11.92
C SER A 273 5.52 3.73 -11.86
N SER A 274 5.48 4.29 -10.64
CA SER A 274 5.16 5.70 -10.43
C SER A 274 6.33 6.45 -9.80
N GLU A 275 6.47 7.72 -10.16
CA GLU A 275 7.45 8.65 -9.60
C GLU A 275 6.76 9.85 -8.98
N ASP A 276 7.15 10.21 -7.76
CA ASP A 276 6.61 11.35 -7.03
C ASP A 276 7.07 12.67 -7.66
N ILE A 277 6.12 13.54 -8.01
CA ILE A 277 6.40 14.85 -8.61
C ILE A 277 6.27 15.96 -7.58
N GLY A 278 5.15 15.99 -6.84
CA GLY A 278 4.84 17.08 -5.92
C GLY A 278 3.43 16.98 -5.36
N TRP A 279 2.87 18.12 -4.98
CA TRP A 279 1.59 18.21 -4.27
C TRP A 279 0.64 19.18 -4.96
N VAL A 280 -0.62 18.82 -5.07
CA VAL A 280 -1.68 19.68 -5.63
C VAL A 280 -2.80 19.83 -4.61
N ARG A 281 -3.45 20.99 -4.58
CA ARG A 281 -4.61 21.17 -3.71
C ARG A 281 -5.80 20.40 -4.25
N LEU A 282 -6.45 19.62 -3.39
CA LEU A 282 -7.60 18.80 -3.77
C LEU A 282 -8.82 19.65 -4.16
N GLU A 283 -8.91 20.90 -3.69
CA GLU A 283 -9.98 21.82 -4.10
C GLU A 283 -9.85 22.29 -5.56
N ASP A 284 -8.64 22.34 -6.11
CA ASP A 284 -8.36 22.83 -7.47
C ASP A 284 -8.56 21.76 -8.55
N ILE A 285 -8.80 20.51 -8.15
CA ILE A 285 -8.90 19.36 -9.05
C ILE A 285 -10.19 18.58 -8.83
N GLU A 286 -10.57 17.77 -9.81
CA GLU A 286 -11.74 16.90 -9.77
C GLU A 286 -11.38 15.52 -10.27
N GLU A 287 -11.76 14.50 -9.49
CA GLU A 287 -11.52 13.11 -9.87
C GLU A 287 -12.38 12.76 -11.09
N THR A 288 -11.78 12.11 -12.06
CA THR A 288 -12.52 11.65 -13.25
C THR A 288 -13.42 10.46 -12.90
N THR A 289 -14.48 10.26 -13.68
CA THR A 289 -15.25 9.01 -13.61
C THR A 289 -14.43 7.85 -14.15
N GLU A 290 -14.78 6.63 -13.75
CA GLU A 290 -14.15 5.41 -14.26
C GLU A 290 -14.05 5.44 -15.80
N SER A 291 -12.84 5.18 -16.29
CA SER A 291 -12.53 5.27 -17.71
C SER A 291 -13.16 4.10 -18.46
N VAL A 292 -13.85 4.39 -19.57
CA VAL A 292 -14.28 3.36 -20.53
C VAL A 292 -13.23 3.29 -21.64
N SER A 293 -12.92 2.09 -22.13
CA SER A 293 -12.03 1.95 -23.29
C SER A 293 -12.69 2.55 -24.52
N HIS A 294 -11.98 3.46 -25.19
CA HIS A 294 -12.40 4.02 -26.47
C HIS A 294 -12.01 3.07 -27.61
N VAL A 295 -12.69 3.19 -28.76
CA VAL A 295 -12.28 2.49 -29.99
C VAL A 295 -11.08 3.24 -30.57
N VAL A 296 -10.10 2.51 -31.11
CA VAL A 296 -8.93 3.13 -31.76
C VAL A 296 -9.39 4.07 -32.89
N GLY A 297 -8.93 5.32 -32.84
CA GLY A 297 -9.30 6.39 -33.77
C GLY A 297 -10.59 7.17 -33.40
N ASP A 298 -11.38 6.70 -32.43
CA ASP A 298 -12.56 7.40 -31.89
C ASP A 298 -12.21 7.98 -30.51
N LEU A 299 -11.62 9.17 -30.53
CA LEU A 299 -11.03 9.80 -29.35
C LEU A 299 -12.11 10.40 -28.45
N ASN A 300 -13.18 10.95 -29.04
CA ASN A 300 -14.28 11.57 -28.30
C ASN A 300 -15.38 10.55 -27.86
N ASN A 301 -15.24 9.29 -28.25
CA ASN A 301 -16.13 8.17 -27.96
C ASN A 301 -17.57 8.37 -28.47
N ASP A 302 -17.72 8.97 -29.65
CA ASP A 302 -19.01 9.18 -30.32
C ASP A 302 -19.39 8.08 -31.32
N SER A 303 -18.57 7.01 -31.37
CA SER A 303 -18.69 5.86 -32.29
C SER A 303 -18.36 6.16 -33.74
N LEU A 304 -17.78 7.34 -34.04
CA LEU A 304 -17.27 7.71 -35.35
C LEU A 304 -15.79 8.05 -35.24
N THR A 305 -15.05 7.85 -36.33
CA THR A 305 -13.71 8.42 -36.49
C THR A 305 -13.84 9.53 -37.52
N ASP A 306 -13.77 10.78 -37.07
CA ASP A 306 -14.07 11.94 -37.89
C ASP A 306 -13.08 13.11 -37.71
N MET A 307 -13.45 14.28 -38.24
CA MET A 307 -12.61 15.47 -38.19
C MET A 307 -12.47 16.06 -36.77
N TYR A 308 -13.37 15.72 -35.84
CA TYR A 308 -13.24 16.08 -34.43
C TYR A 308 -12.13 15.28 -33.76
N ASP A 309 -11.99 13.99 -34.04
CA ASP A 309 -10.88 13.17 -33.52
C ASP A 309 -9.53 13.67 -34.05
N LEU A 310 -9.47 14.01 -35.34
CA LEU A 310 -8.29 14.66 -35.93
C LEU A 310 -7.94 15.97 -35.22
N SER A 311 -8.95 16.78 -34.89
CA SER A 311 -8.78 18.04 -34.17
C SER A 311 -8.20 17.79 -32.78
N LEU A 312 -8.79 16.86 -32.03
CA LEU A 312 -8.35 16.50 -30.68
C LEU A 312 -6.91 15.99 -30.70
N LEU A 313 -6.57 15.08 -31.60
CA LEU A 313 -5.22 14.56 -31.74
C LEU A 313 -4.21 15.67 -32.08
N SER A 314 -4.58 16.60 -32.97
CA SER A 314 -3.74 17.75 -33.29
C SER A 314 -3.52 18.67 -32.09
N GLU A 315 -4.55 18.89 -31.27
CA GLU A 315 -4.46 19.67 -30.04
C GLU A 315 -3.56 18.99 -29.01
N TYR A 316 -3.72 17.68 -28.81
CA TYR A 316 -2.85 16.90 -27.94
C TYR A 316 -1.38 17.00 -28.33
N LEU A 317 -1.05 16.79 -29.61
CA LEU A 317 0.34 16.86 -30.08
C LEU A 317 0.97 18.24 -29.85
N ARG A 318 0.19 19.32 -29.97
CA ARG A 318 0.65 20.68 -29.65
C ARG A 318 0.84 20.89 -28.15
N ALA A 319 -0.07 20.37 -27.33
CA ALA A 319 -0.01 20.50 -25.88
C ALA A 319 1.17 19.72 -25.29
N ARG A 320 1.48 18.54 -25.85
CA ARG A 320 2.59 17.69 -25.42
C ARG A 320 3.95 18.39 -25.45
N ASP A 321 4.17 19.29 -26.39
CA ASP A 321 5.44 20.04 -26.49
C ASP A 321 5.59 21.13 -25.41
N ILE A 322 4.50 21.47 -24.70
CA ILE A 322 4.45 22.56 -23.73
C ILE A 322 4.27 22.03 -22.31
N LEU A 323 3.47 20.98 -22.15
CA LEU A 323 3.17 20.39 -20.85
C LEU A 323 4.35 19.57 -20.31
N PRO A 324 4.49 19.49 -18.97
CA PRO A 324 5.38 18.51 -18.36
C PRO A 324 4.98 17.08 -18.76
N GLU A 325 5.96 16.18 -18.88
CA GLU A 325 5.76 14.78 -19.28
C GLU A 325 4.71 14.01 -18.44
N TRP A 326 4.54 14.42 -17.18
CA TRP A 326 3.60 13.81 -16.24
C TRP A 326 2.17 14.38 -16.27
N ALA A 327 1.92 15.35 -17.15
CA ALA A 327 0.62 15.99 -17.36
C ALA A 327 0.18 15.85 -18.83
N SER A 328 -1.13 15.80 -19.06
CA SER A 328 -1.69 15.58 -20.39
C SER A 328 -2.97 16.38 -20.58
N VAL A 329 -3.36 16.67 -21.83
CA VAL A 329 -4.73 17.13 -22.15
C VAL A 329 -5.68 15.98 -22.41
N PHE A 330 -5.14 14.77 -22.56
CA PHE A 330 -5.87 13.52 -22.72
C PHE A 330 -5.79 12.66 -21.47
N ARG A 331 -6.87 11.95 -21.21
CA ARG A 331 -6.92 10.78 -20.33
C ARG A 331 -6.23 9.58 -20.96
N LYS A 332 -6.00 8.55 -20.16
CA LYS A 332 -5.39 7.30 -20.60
C LYS A 332 -6.19 6.60 -21.70
N CYS A 333 -7.53 6.57 -21.61
CA CYS A 333 -8.35 5.95 -22.65
C CYS A 333 -8.23 6.67 -24.00
N GLU A 334 -8.14 7.99 -23.98
CA GLU A 334 -7.98 8.81 -25.19
C GLU A 334 -6.58 8.64 -25.78
N LEU A 335 -5.55 8.58 -24.94
CA LEU A 335 -4.18 8.24 -25.37
C LEU A 335 -4.11 6.86 -26.02
N ASP A 336 -4.78 5.86 -25.43
CA ASP A 336 -4.81 4.50 -25.97
C ASP A 336 -5.55 4.40 -27.30
N ALA A 337 -6.63 5.19 -27.47
CA ALA A 337 -7.31 5.28 -28.75
C ALA A 337 -6.55 6.10 -29.80
N SER A 338 -5.59 6.92 -29.37
CA SER A 338 -4.79 7.78 -30.26
C SER A 338 -3.59 7.07 -30.89
N ASP A 339 -3.15 5.92 -30.36
CA ASP A 339 -2.11 5.06 -30.96
C ASP A 339 -2.72 4.19 -32.07
N ILE A 340 -2.98 4.83 -33.21
CA ILE A 340 -3.75 4.26 -34.32
C ILE A 340 -2.92 3.23 -35.09
N ASN A 341 -1.61 3.44 -35.16
CA ASN A 341 -0.70 2.53 -35.82
C ASN A 341 -0.21 1.38 -34.90
N SER A 342 -0.53 1.44 -33.60
CA SER A 342 -0.14 0.48 -32.56
C SER A 342 1.37 0.32 -32.41
N ASP A 343 2.13 1.40 -32.58
CA ASP A 343 3.58 1.43 -32.40
C ASP A 343 4.01 1.78 -30.96
N GLY A 344 3.05 2.11 -30.10
CA GLY A 344 3.25 2.46 -28.70
C GLY A 344 3.58 3.92 -28.46
N ALA A 345 3.55 4.77 -29.49
CA ALA A 345 3.73 6.21 -29.39
C ALA A 345 2.59 6.96 -30.09
N VAL A 346 2.03 7.96 -29.42
CA VAL A 346 1.05 8.86 -30.06
C VAL A 346 1.80 10.01 -30.72
N ASP A 347 1.93 10.01 -32.04
CA ASP A 347 2.69 11.03 -32.77
C ASP A 347 2.07 11.46 -34.12
N ASN A 348 2.86 12.14 -34.96
CA ASN A 348 2.38 12.64 -36.26
C ASN A 348 2.01 11.51 -37.23
N GLN A 349 2.50 10.30 -37.03
CA GLN A 349 2.17 9.13 -37.84
C GLN A 349 0.72 8.70 -37.60
N ASP A 350 0.23 8.77 -36.36
CA ASP A 350 -1.17 8.51 -36.02
C ASP A 350 -2.09 9.56 -36.64
N LEU A 351 -1.67 10.83 -36.60
CA LEU A 351 -2.41 11.92 -37.22
C LEU A 351 -2.55 11.75 -38.74
N LEU A 352 -1.49 11.23 -39.40
CA LEU A 352 -1.56 10.88 -40.83
C LEU A 352 -2.51 9.70 -41.09
N MET A 353 -2.57 8.70 -40.20
CA MET A 353 -3.48 7.55 -40.34
C MET A 353 -4.96 7.95 -40.21
N ILE A 354 -5.31 8.84 -39.28
CA ILE A 354 -6.67 9.41 -39.23
C ILE A 354 -6.95 10.16 -40.53
N LEU A 355 -6.02 11.01 -41.01
CA LEU A 355 -6.22 11.79 -42.24
C LEU A 355 -6.47 10.90 -43.46
N GLU A 356 -5.73 9.79 -43.59
CA GLU A 356 -5.93 8.80 -44.65
C GLU A 356 -7.32 8.16 -44.54
N THR A 357 -7.74 7.77 -43.34
CA THR A 357 -9.06 7.18 -43.07
C THR A 357 -10.22 8.11 -43.44
N LEU A 358 -10.06 9.43 -43.24
CA LEU A 358 -11.08 10.43 -43.59
C LEU A 358 -11.17 10.74 -45.08
N CYS A 359 -10.14 10.37 -45.85
CA CYS A 359 -10.06 10.64 -47.28
C CYS A 359 -10.52 9.45 -48.16
N GLU A 360 -10.75 8.27 -47.57
CA GLU A 360 -11.38 7.10 -48.21
C GLU A 360 -12.92 7.18 -48.16
#